data_AF-A0AA45WW94-F1
#
_entry.id   AF-A0AA45WW94-F1
#
_cell.length_a   1.000
_cell.length_b   1.000
_cell.length_c   1.000
_cell.angle_alpha   90.00
_cell.angle_beta   90.00
_cell.angle_gamma   90.00
#
_symmetry.space_group_name_H-M   'P 1'
#
loop_
_entity.id
_entity.type
_entity.pdbx_description
1 polymer ?
#
loop_
_entity_poly.entity_id
_entity_poly.type
_entity_poly.pdbx_seq_one_letter_code
_entity_poly.pdbx_strand_id
1 'polypeptide(L)'
;MKIQHHPQIIQALQVYQKNRPGAVRQTGEASSVQDKIELSEKAKEFQTAMKAYQKLPEVREDRIAEVKTKMAQGQMATPEEVAAKMIQDSNRSSLF
;
A
#
# COMPACT_ATOMS: atom_id res chain seq x y z
N MET A 1 -71.62 -31.90 9.09
CA MET A 1 -71.14 -31.83 10.48
C MET A 1 -71.20 -30.38 10.94
N LYS A 2 -72.01 -30.06 11.94
CA LYS A 2 -72.15 -28.69 12.47
C LYS A 2 -71.21 -28.57 13.67
N ILE A 3 -70.11 -27.84 13.53
CA ILE A 3 -69.24 -27.51 14.66
C ILE A 3 -70.03 -26.50 15.47
N GLN A 4 -70.65 -26.94 16.57
CA GLN A 4 -71.37 -26.05 17.48
C GLN A 4 -70.38 -25.01 18.02
N HIS A 5 -70.80 -23.75 18.10
CA HIS A 5 -70.08 -22.64 18.71
C HIS A 5 -69.79 -22.96 20.18
N HIS A 6 -68.70 -23.67 20.45
CA HIS A 6 -68.28 -24.01 21.80
C HIS A 6 -67.23 -22.99 22.25
N PRO A 7 -67.57 -22.07 23.16
CA PRO A 7 -66.72 -20.91 23.51
C PRO A 7 -65.36 -21.32 24.07
N GLN A 8 -65.28 -22.50 24.70
CA GLN A 8 -64.04 -23.06 25.24
C GLN A 8 -63.02 -23.42 24.14
N ILE A 9 -63.48 -23.86 22.97
CA ILE A 9 -62.61 -24.23 21.84
C ILE A 9 -61.99 -22.97 21.22
N ILE A 10 -62.77 -21.89 21.11
CA ILE A 10 -62.30 -20.61 20.57
C ILE A 10 -61.25 -20.00 21.50
N GLN A 11 -61.49 -20.03 22.81
CA GLN A 11 -60.55 -19.53 23.81
C GLN A 11 -59.23 -20.32 23.79
N ALA A 12 -59.30 -21.64 23.68
CA ALA A 12 -58.11 -22.49 23.57
C ALA A 12 -57.28 -22.17 22.31
N LEU A 13 -57.94 -21.97 21.16
CA LEU A 13 -57.26 -21.59 19.92
C LEU A 13 -56.62 -20.21 19.99
N GLN A 14 -57.28 -19.24 20.63
CA GLN A 14 -56.76 -17.89 20.83
C GLN A 14 -55.51 -17.88 21.71
N VAL A 15 -55.53 -18.62 22.83
CA VAL A 15 -54.37 -18.74 23.72
C VAL A 15 -53.21 -19.43 22.99
N TYR A 16 -53.48 -20.48 22.23
CA TYR A 16 -52.46 -21.18 21.45
C TYR A 16 -51.82 -20.28 20.38
N GLN A 17 -52.62 -19.50 19.65
CA GLN A 17 -52.09 -18.54 18.67
C GLN A 17 -51.28 -17.43 19.34
N LYS A 18 -51.72 -16.95 20.51
CA LYS A 18 -51.05 -15.88 21.26
C LYS A 18 -49.74 -16.33 21.90
N ASN A 19 -49.61 -17.62 22.24
CA ASN A 19 -48.41 -18.23 22.81
C ASN A 19 -47.49 -18.90 21.77
N ARG A 20 -47.72 -18.68 20.46
CA ARG A 20 -46.74 -19.12 19.46
C ARG A 20 -45.45 -18.33 19.68
N PRO A 21 -44.31 -18.98 19.96
CA PRO A 21 -43.03 -18.28 19.96
C PRO A 21 -42.83 -17.70 18.57
N GLY A 22 -42.64 -16.37 18.51
CA GLY A 22 -42.35 -15.68 17.26
C GLY A 22 -41.11 -16.28 16.60
N ALA A 23 -41.10 -16.32 15.26
CA ALA A 23 -39.95 -16.77 14.51
C ALA A 23 -38.69 -16.07 15.03
N VAL A 24 -37.73 -16.87 15.50
CA VAL A 24 -36.42 -16.37 15.93
C VAL A 24 -35.84 -15.63 14.72
N ARG A 25 -35.72 -14.30 14.84
CA ARG A 25 -35.00 -13.50 13.86
C ARG A 25 -33.58 -14.01 13.87
N GLN A 26 -33.14 -14.59 12.76
CA GLN A 26 -31.75 -14.95 12.54
C GLN A 26 -30.93 -13.69 12.77
N THR A 27 -30.23 -13.63 13.91
CA THR A 27 -29.31 -12.54 14.19
C THR A 27 -28.25 -12.59 13.10
N GLY A 28 -28.06 -11.45 12.45
CA GLY A 28 -27.33 -11.31 11.19
C GLY A 28 -26.06 -12.13 11.17
N GLU A 29 -25.80 -12.73 10.01
CA GLU A 29 -24.55 -13.42 9.69
C GLU A 29 -23.40 -12.64 10.32
N ALA A 30 -22.77 -13.24 11.33
CA ALA A 30 -21.48 -12.76 11.80
C ALA A 30 -20.60 -12.83 10.55
N SER A 31 -20.32 -11.68 9.94
CA SER A 31 -19.47 -11.59 8.77
C SER A 31 -18.16 -12.27 9.15
N SER A 32 -17.94 -13.49 8.65
CA SER A 32 -16.67 -14.14 8.86
C SER A 32 -15.65 -13.21 8.23
N VAL A 33 -14.73 -12.71 9.04
CA VAL A 33 -13.58 -11.97 8.53
C VAL A 33 -12.79 -13.01 7.76
N GLN A 34 -13.05 -13.10 6.45
CA GLN A 34 -12.28 -13.93 5.55
C GLN A 34 -10.85 -13.40 5.56
N ASP A 35 -9.87 -14.29 5.63
CA ASP A 35 -8.48 -13.90 5.53
C ASP A 35 -8.25 -13.19 4.20
N LYS A 36 -7.88 -11.91 4.27
CA LYS A 36 -7.56 -11.09 3.10
C LYS A 36 -6.06 -10.96 2.97
N ILE A 37 -5.55 -11.22 1.76
CA ILE A 37 -4.18 -10.90 1.39
C ILE A 37 -4.19 -9.49 0.80
N GLU A 38 -3.86 -8.51 1.61
CA GLU A 38 -3.73 -7.11 1.17
C GLU A 38 -2.26 -6.68 1.14
N LEU A 39 -1.92 -5.83 0.18
CA LEU A 39 -0.58 -5.24 0.12
C LEU A 39 -0.39 -4.31 1.32
N SER A 40 0.75 -4.43 2.01
CA SER A 40 1.05 -3.55 3.14
C SER A 40 1.08 -2.08 2.69
N GLU A 41 0.69 -1.18 3.59
CA GLU A 41 0.72 0.27 3.30
C GLU A 41 2.11 0.73 2.84
N LYS A 42 3.17 0.23 3.46
CA LYS A 42 4.56 0.50 3.06
C LYS A 42 4.87 0.05 1.64
N ALA A 43 4.31 -1.09 1.20
CA ALA A 43 4.53 -1.57 -0.15
C ALA A 43 3.78 -0.73 -1.20
N LYS A 44 2.60 -0.18 -0.85
CA LYS A 44 1.89 0.80 -1.69
C LYS A 44 2.69 2.11 -1.82
N GLU A 45 3.25 2.59 -0.72
CA GLU A 45 4.14 3.77 -0.70
C GLU A 45 5.38 3.55 -1.58
N PHE A 46 6.05 2.41 -1.40
CA PHE A 46 7.22 2.05 -2.20
C PHE A 46 6.89 1.95 -3.70
N GLN A 47 5.77 1.33 -4.06
CA GLN A 47 5.33 1.26 -5.45
C GLN A 47 5.11 2.66 -6.04
N THR A 48 4.56 3.58 -5.26
CA THR A 48 4.34 4.96 -5.69
C THR A 48 5.67 5.69 -5.90
N ALA A 49 6.61 5.57 -4.97
CA ALA A 49 7.96 6.13 -5.09
C ALA A 49 8.71 5.56 -6.31
N MET A 50 8.62 4.25 -6.53
CA MET A 50 9.24 3.59 -7.68
C MET A 50 8.67 4.08 -9.01
N LYS A 51 7.35 4.26 -9.10
CA LYS A 51 6.72 4.85 -10.30
C LYS A 51 7.18 6.29 -10.55
N ALA A 52 7.36 7.08 -9.49
CA ALA A 52 7.89 8.44 -9.62
C ALA A 52 9.36 8.43 -10.10
N TYR A 53 10.17 7.54 -9.52
CA TYR A 53 11.57 7.36 -9.90
C TYR A 53 11.74 6.98 -11.38
N GLN A 54 10.93 6.03 -11.87
CA GLN A 54 10.98 5.58 -13.28
C GLN A 54 10.61 6.67 -14.29
N LYS A 55 9.89 7.72 -13.86
CA LYS A 55 9.53 8.86 -14.72
C LYS A 55 10.62 9.93 -14.76
N LEU A 56 11.63 9.85 -13.89
CA LEU A 56 12.74 10.78 -13.93
C LEU A 56 13.54 10.59 -15.21
N PRO A 57 14.07 11.68 -15.80
CA PRO A 57 14.96 11.55 -16.94
C PRO A 57 16.22 10.78 -16.53
N GLU A 58 16.71 9.95 -17.44
CA GLU A 58 17.95 9.18 -17.24
C GLU A 58 19.14 10.12 -16.97
N VAL A 59 19.16 11.26 -17.67
CA VAL A 59 20.21 12.27 -17.56
C VAL A 59 19.66 13.53 -16.88
N ARG A 60 20.36 13.98 -15.85
CA ARG A 60 20.09 15.23 -15.12
C ARG A 60 20.94 16.36 -15.68
N GLU A 61 20.45 16.98 -16.76
CA GLU A 61 21.14 18.05 -17.47
C GLU A 61 21.45 19.26 -16.58
N ASP A 62 20.56 19.58 -15.63
CA ASP A 62 20.75 20.60 -14.60
C ASP A 62 22.04 20.37 -13.80
N ARG A 63 22.28 19.13 -13.38
CA ARG A 63 23.50 18.77 -12.66
C ARG A 63 24.73 18.80 -13.53
N ILE A 64 24.61 18.40 -14.80
CA ILE A 64 25.71 18.48 -15.75
C ILE A 64 26.12 19.94 -15.96
N ALA A 65 25.15 20.85 -16.12
CA ALA A 65 25.41 22.28 -16.28
C ALA A 65 26.06 22.89 -15.02
N GLU A 66 25.57 22.52 -13.82
CA GLU A 66 26.16 22.94 -12.54
C GLU A 66 27.62 22.49 -12.44
N VAL A 67 27.90 21.22 -12.72
CA VAL A 67 29.26 20.65 -12.67
C VAL A 67 30.17 21.33 -13.69
N LYS A 68 29.71 21.54 -14.92
CA LYS A 68 30.46 22.29 -15.95
C LYS A 68 30.81 23.71 -15.49
N THR A 69 29.85 24.39 -14.86
CA THR A 69 30.06 25.74 -14.34
C THR A 69 31.10 25.76 -13.22
N LYS A 70 31.01 24.81 -12.26
CA LYS A 70 31.99 24.69 -11.18
C LYS A 70 33.39 24.36 -11.67
N MET A 71 33.51 23.51 -12.69
CA MET A 71 34.79 23.24 -13.37
C MET A 71 35.33 24.51 -14.05
N ALA A 72 34.51 25.27 -14.79
CA ALA A 72 34.93 26.52 -15.43
C ALA A 72 35.35 27.61 -14.41
N GLN A 73 34.74 27.61 -13.23
CA GLN A 73 35.08 28.51 -12.13
C GLN A 73 36.32 28.05 -11.32
N GLY A 74 36.92 26.90 -11.66
CA GLY A 74 38.06 26.34 -10.93
C GLY A 74 37.72 25.85 -9.52
N GLN A 75 36.43 25.67 -9.20
CA GLN A 75 35.97 25.18 -7.89
C GLN A 75 35.94 23.65 -7.83
N MET A 76 36.15 22.98 -8.95
CA MET A 76 36.18 21.54 -9.07
C MET A 76 37.29 21.14 -10.05
N ALA A 77 37.96 20.03 -9.76
CA ALA A 77 39.05 19.54 -10.60
C ALA A 77 38.52 19.11 -11.97
N THR A 78 39.29 19.40 -13.03
CA THR A 78 38.95 18.94 -14.38
C THR A 78 39.33 17.46 -14.57
N PRO A 79 38.75 16.76 -15.56
CA PRO A 79 39.13 15.38 -15.87
C PRO A 79 40.63 15.21 -16.12
N GLU A 80 41.27 16.21 -16.75
CA GLU A 80 42.70 16.21 -17.05
C GLU A 80 43.53 16.29 -15.78
N GLU A 81 43.13 17.14 -14.82
CA GLU A 81 43.80 17.26 -13.52
C GLU A 81 43.69 15.96 -12.71
N VAL A 82 42.53 15.31 -12.75
CA VAL A 82 42.33 14.00 -12.12
C VAL A 82 43.21 12.95 -12.77
N ALA A 83 43.25 12.89 -14.10
CA ALA A 83 44.09 11.94 -14.84
C ALA A 83 45.59 12.15 -14.56
N ALA A 84 46.04 13.41 -14.55
CA ALA A 84 47.41 13.76 -14.21
C ALA A 84 47.79 13.29 -12.80
N LYS A 85 46.89 13.49 -11.83
CA LYS A 85 47.10 13.04 -10.45
C LYS A 85 47.13 11.52 -10.31
N MET A 86 46.26 10.80 -11.03
CA MET A 86 46.28 9.33 -11.05
C MET A 86 47.61 8.78 -11.59
N ILE A 87 48.16 9.38 -12.65
CA ILE A 87 49.47 9.01 -13.21
C ILE A 87 50.59 9.32 -12.21
N GLN A 88 50.55 10.49 -11.57
CA GLN A 88 51.52 10.88 -10.55
C GLN A 88 51.53 9.91 -9.37
N ASP A 89 50.35 9.54 -8.86
CA ASP A 89 50.21 8.61 -7.73
C ASP A 89 50.68 7.20 -8.11
N SER A 90 50.40 6.76 -9.33
CA SER A 90 50.87 5.47 -9.86
C SER A 90 52.40 5.41 -9.93
N ASN A 91 53.03 6.46 -10.47
CA ASN A 91 54.48 6.55 -10.54
C ASN A 91 55.15 6.70 -9.17
N ARG A 92 54.47 7.34 -8.22
CA ARG A 92 54.94 7.46 -6.82
C ARG A 92 54.89 6.12 -6.11
N SER A 93 53.86 5.32 -6.35
CA SER A 93 53.73 3.98 -5.77
C SER A 93 54.76 2.99 -6.32
N SER A 94 55.26 3.18 -7.54
CA SER A 94 56.28 2.31 -8.14
C SER A 94 57.73 2.62 -7.71
N LEU A 95 57.93 3.69 -6.92
CA LEU A 95 59.24 4.13 -6.43
C LEU A 95 59.53 3.68 -4.98
N PHE A 96 58.62 2.91 -4.36
CA PHE A 96 58.77 2.24 -3.08
C PHE A 96 58.47 0.75 -3.22
#